data_AF-A0AAU9KWE7-F1
#
_entry.id   AF-A0AAU9KWE7-F1
#
_cell.length_a   1.000
_cell.length_b   1.000
_cell.length_c   1.000
_cell.angle_alpha   90.00
_cell.angle_beta   90.00
_cell.angle_gamma   90.00
#
_symmetry.space_group_name_H-M   'P 1'
#
loop_
_entity.id
_entity.type
_entity.pdbx_description
1 polymer ?
#
loop_
_entity_poly.entity_id
_entity_poly.type
_entity_poly.pdbx_seq_one_letter_code
_entity_poly.pdbx_strand_id
1 'polypeptide(L)'
;MDIDEMSAIDLSQAQQEGLQKLLHILGPKGVEYLIAQGKEKVNKRIHMLDEYNKALVEHVKAQMPSSSPSPMSTMVQEVIRRPKPIQMEVDKFDGKEDDNLMLCFQQVESAMFSRHCC
;
A
#
# COMPACT_ATOMS: atom_id res chain seq x y z
N MET A 1 -5.96 1.70 -28.67
CA MET A 1 -7.30 2.31 -28.57
C MET A 1 -7.24 3.59 -29.36
N ASP A 2 -7.93 3.59 -30.48
CA ASP A 2 -8.01 4.72 -31.39
C ASP A 2 -8.80 5.87 -30.77
N ILE A 3 -8.38 7.08 -31.10
CA ILE A 3 -8.94 8.36 -30.61
C ILE A 3 -10.44 8.48 -30.95
N ASP A 4 -10.92 7.71 -31.93
CA ASP A 4 -12.32 7.69 -32.39
C ASP A 4 -13.31 7.20 -31.33
N GLU A 5 -12.94 6.29 -30.41
CA GLU A 5 -13.89 5.76 -29.42
C GLU A 5 -14.06 6.68 -28.20
N MET A 6 -13.10 7.57 -27.96
CA MET A 6 -13.22 8.65 -26.98
C MET A 6 -14.19 9.76 -27.43
N SER A 7 -14.62 9.74 -28.71
CA SER A 7 -15.56 10.72 -29.29
C SER A 7 -17.04 10.40 -29.06
N ALA A 8 -17.37 9.18 -28.60
CA ALA A 8 -18.75 8.79 -28.35
C ALA A 8 -19.40 9.56 -27.18
N ILE A 9 -18.58 10.22 -26.37
CA ILE A 9 -19.02 11.08 -25.27
C ILE A 9 -18.39 12.44 -25.47
N ASP A 10 -19.24 13.46 -25.64
CA ASP A 10 -18.84 14.84 -25.84
C ASP A 10 -18.19 15.41 -24.54
N LEU A 11 -16.91 15.14 -24.33
CA LEU A 11 -16.16 15.49 -23.12
C LEU A 11 -15.31 16.75 -23.35
N SER A 12 -15.23 17.62 -22.34
CA SER A 12 -14.28 18.73 -22.38
C SER A 12 -12.84 18.24 -22.35
N GLN A 13 -11.89 19.09 -22.76
CA GLN A 13 -10.46 18.74 -22.75
C GLN A 13 -9.97 18.27 -21.37
N ALA A 14 -10.40 18.92 -20.29
CA ALA A 14 -10.08 18.51 -18.92
C ALA A 14 -10.65 17.12 -18.56
N GLN A 15 -11.84 16.81 -19.06
CA GLN A 15 -12.46 15.49 -18.88
C GLN A 15 -11.73 14.41 -19.69
N GLN A 16 -11.23 14.74 -20.89
CA GLN A 16 -10.42 13.82 -21.69
C GLN A 16 -9.09 13.49 -20.98
N GLU A 17 -8.43 14.47 -20.36
CA GLU A 17 -7.24 14.23 -19.53
C GLU A 17 -7.54 13.34 -18.32
N GLY A 18 -8.67 13.57 -17.64
CA GLY A 18 -9.15 12.72 -16.56
C GLY A 18 -9.41 11.28 -17.01
N LEU A 19 -10.02 11.12 -18.20
CA LEU A 19 -10.28 9.81 -18.79
C LEU A 19 -8.99 9.10 -19.20
N GLN A 20 -8.00 9.82 -19.71
CA GLN A 20 -6.66 9.29 -19.98
C GLN A 20 -6.00 8.78 -18.71
N LYS A 21 -6.10 9.49 -17.58
CA LYS A 21 -5.61 8.98 -16.28
C LYS A 21 -6.32 7.69 -15.88
N LEU A 22 -7.64 7.63 -16.06
CA LEU A 22 -8.42 6.42 -15.80
C LEU A 22 -8.03 5.26 -16.72
N LEU A 23 -7.68 5.53 -17.98
CA LEU A 23 -7.16 4.54 -18.92
C LEU A 23 -5.85 3.90 -18.42
N HIS A 24 -4.94 4.70 -17.86
CA HIS A 24 -3.70 4.19 -17.30
C HIS A 24 -3.93 3.35 -16.03
N ILE A 25 -4.95 3.67 -15.23
CA ILE A 25 -5.24 2.98 -13.96
C ILE A 25 -6.05 1.69 -14.18
N LEU A 26 -7.08 1.75 -15.02
CA LEU A 26 -8.08 0.69 -15.20
C LEU A 26 -7.82 -0.16 -16.45
N GLY A 27 -6.96 0.34 -17.34
CA GLY A 27 -6.74 -0.25 -18.65
C GLY A 27 -7.90 -0.01 -19.64
N PRO A 28 -7.71 -0.43 -20.89
CA PRO A 28 -8.65 -0.24 -21.99
C PRO A 28 -10.06 -0.76 -21.70
N LYS A 29 -10.20 -2.04 -21.34
CA LYS A 29 -11.49 -2.66 -21.04
C LYS A 29 -12.24 -2.00 -19.88
N GLY A 30 -11.51 -1.50 -18.88
CA GLY A 30 -12.11 -0.79 -17.75
C GLY A 30 -12.71 0.55 -18.16
N VAL A 31 -12.06 1.26 -19.10
CA VAL A 31 -12.56 2.52 -19.66
C VAL A 31 -13.74 2.29 -20.60
N GLU A 32 -13.70 1.28 -21.48
CA GLU A 32 -14.85 0.89 -22.30
C GLU A 32 -16.11 0.66 -21.45
N TYR A 33 -15.99 -0.11 -20.37
CA TYR A 33 -17.09 -0.34 -19.44
C TYR A 33 -17.62 0.95 -18.81
N LEU A 34 -16.73 1.86 -18.41
CA LEU A 34 -17.11 3.16 -17.87
C LEU A 34 -17.83 4.03 -18.90
N ILE A 35 -17.35 4.07 -20.14
CA ILE A 35 -17.97 4.79 -21.26
C ILE A 35 -19.37 4.23 -21.53
N ALA A 36 -19.53 2.90 -21.53
CA ALA A 36 -20.81 2.22 -21.71
C ALA A 36 -21.84 2.56 -20.60
N GLN A 37 -21.40 2.98 -19.41
CA GLN A 37 -22.28 3.49 -18.35
C GLN A 37 -22.76 4.93 -18.56
N GLY A 38 -22.20 5.65 -19.53
CA GLY A 38 -22.60 6.99 -19.92
C GLY A 38 -21.80 8.11 -19.26
N LYS A 39 -21.95 9.31 -19.85
CA LYS A 39 -21.20 10.52 -19.55
C LYS A 39 -21.19 10.92 -18.07
N GLU A 40 -22.34 10.82 -17.40
CA GLU A 40 -22.47 11.19 -15.99
C GLU A 40 -21.59 10.31 -15.09
N LYS A 41 -21.57 9.01 -15.34
CA LYS A 41 -20.78 8.03 -14.58
C LYS A 41 -19.29 8.24 -14.81
N VAL A 42 -18.90 8.49 -16.07
CA VAL A 42 -17.53 8.86 -16.43
C VAL A 42 -17.09 10.12 -15.68
N ASN A 43 -17.88 11.19 -15.73
CA ASN A 43 -17.57 12.45 -15.04
C ASN A 43 -17.48 12.28 -13.53
N LYS A 44 -18.40 11.51 -12.93
CA LYS A 44 -18.34 11.21 -11.50
C LYS A 44 -17.07 10.44 -11.15
N ARG A 45 -16.63 9.51 -11.99
CA ARG A 45 -15.40 8.76 -11.76
C ARG A 45 -14.16 9.63 -11.86
N ILE A 46 -14.11 10.53 -12.84
CA ILE A 46 -13.04 11.53 -12.99
C ILE A 46 -12.98 12.43 -11.76
N HIS A 47 -14.12 12.98 -11.32
CA HIS A 47 -14.19 13.84 -10.15
C HIS A 47 -13.73 13.13 -8.87
N MET A 48 -14.16 11.87 -8.65
CA MET A 48 -13.70 11.09 -7.50
C MET A 48 -12.19 10.83 -7.53
N LEU A 49 -11.61 10.62 -8.71
CA LEU A 49 -10.17 10.46 -8.86
C LEU A 49 -9.42 11.76 -8.51
N ASP A 50 -9.91 12.90 -8.97
CA ASP A 50 -9.30 14.20 -8.66
C ASP A 50 -9.38 14.54 -7.17
N GLU A 51 -10.54 14.30 -6.53
CA GLU A 51 -10.70 14.50 -5.08
C GLU A 51 -9.76 13.58 -4.27
N TYR A 52 -9.64 12.31 -4.66
CA TYR A 52 -8.71 11.38 -4.03
C TYR A 52 -7.26 11.86 -4.18
N ASN A 53 -6.85 12.27 -5.38
CA ASN A 53 -5.50 12.77 -5.62
C ASN A 53 -5.20 14.03 -4.80
N LYS A 54 -6.17 14.95 -4.70
CA LYS A 54 -6.05 16.15 -3.88
C LYS A 54 -5.87 15.80 -2.41
N ALA A 55 -6.73 14.95 -1.86
CA ALA A 55 -6.65 14.49 -0.47
C ALA A 55 -5.32 13.77 -0.18
N LEU A 56 -4.84 12.96 -1.13
CA LEU A 56 -3.55 12.28 -1.01
C LEU A 56 -2.38 13.27 -0.96
N VAL A 57 -2.39 14.29 -1.83
CA VAL A 57 -1.36 15.33 -1.84
C VAL A 57 -1.37 16.12 -0.53
N GLU A 58 -2.55 16.48 -0.02
CA GLU A 58 -2.69 17.16 1.27
C GLU A 58 -2.18 16.29 2.43
N HIS A 59 -2.52 15.01 2.43
CA HIS A 59 -2.06 14.05 3.44
C HIS A 59 -0.54 13.85 3.43
N VAL A 60 0.08 13.79 2.25
CA VAL A 60 1.54 13.70 2.12
C VAL A 60 2.20 15.01 2.58
N LYS A 61 1.65 16.16 2.21
CA LYS A 61 2.15 17.47 2.67
C LYS A 61 2.08 17.62 4.19
N ALA A 62 0.99 17.17 4.81
CA ALA A 62 0.82 17.21 6.27
C ALA A 62 1.83 16.32 7.02
N GLN A 63 2.31 15.25 6.38
CA GLN A 63 3.31 14.34 6.94
C GLN A 63 4.75 14.75 6.64
N MET A 64 4.98 15.67 5.71
CA MET A 64 6.31 16.26 5.59
C MET A 64 6.55 17.08 6.86
N PRO A 65 7.58 16.75 7.67
CA PRO A 65 7.92 17.58 8.80
C PRO A 65 8.32 18.94 8.23
N SER A 66 7.47 19.94 8.46
CA SER A 66 7.89 21.33 8.37
C SER A 66 9.18 21.42 9.18
N SER A 67 10.28 21.78 8.52
CA SER A 67 11.57 22.06 9.13
C SER A 67 11.42 23.28 10.03
N SER A 68 10.77 23.06 11.17
CA SER A 68 10.64 23.94 12.31
C SER A 68 11.28 23.17 13.47
N PRO A 69 12.30 23.72 14.14
CA PRO A 69 12.86 23.09 15.32
C PRO A 69 11.80 23.15 16.43
N SER A 70 10.98 22.11 16.53
CA SER A 70 10.09 21.93 17.67
C SER A 70 10.90 21.43 18.86
N PRO A 71 10.82 22.09 20.04
CA PRO A 71 11.53 21.66 21.25
C PRO A 71 10.99 20.35 21.84
N MET A 72 10.02 19.70 21.19
CA MET A 72 9.47 18.41 21.60
C MET A 72 10.28 17.21 21.07
N SER A 73 11.43 17.43 20.44
CA SER A 73 12.34 16.37 19.98
C SER A 73 13.00 15.59 21.13
N THR A 74 12.77 15.97 22.39
CA THR A 74 13.32 15.28 23.56
C THR A 74 12.46 14.10 24.02
N MET A 75 11.17 14.01 23.69
CA MET A 75 10.29 12.97 24.25
C MET A 75 10.04 11.74 23.34
N VAL A 76 10.43 11.79 22.07
CA VAL A 76 10.22 10.66 21.13
C VAL A 76 11.51 9.83 20.90
N GLN A 77 12.66 10.28 21.38
CA GLN A 77 13.89 9.45 21.30
C GLN A 77 13.85 8.20 22.19
N GLU A 78 12.89 8.05 23.09
CA GLU A 78 12.78 6.84 23.94
C GLU A 78 12.01 5.66 23.31
N VAL A 79 11.28 5.84 22.20
CA VAL A 79 10.33 4.80 21.72
C VAL A 79 10.52 4.45 20.24
N ILE A 80 11.76 4.36 19.78
CA ILE A 80 12.11 3.35 18.77
C ILE A 80 13.24 2.50 19.34
N ARG A 81 13.02 1.93 20.53
CA ARG A 81 13.68 0.67 20.85
C ARG A 81 13.14 -0.33 19.86
N ARG A 82 13.84 -0.55 18.74
CA ARG A 82 13.59 -1.73 17.90
C ARG A 82 13.52 -2.91 18.87
N PRO A 83 12.44 -3.72 18.86
CA PRO A 83 12.38 -4.89 19.72
C PRO A 83 13.67 -5.67 19.49
N LYS A 84 14.43 -5.94 20.56
CA LYS A 84 15.67 -6.68 20.44
C LYS A 84 15.33 -7.99 19.73
N PRO A 85 15.93 -8.31 18.56
CA PRO A 85 15.64 -9.56 17.88
C PRO A 85 15.86 -10.71 18.85
N ILE A 86 14.89 -11.62 18.91
CA ILE A 86 15.02 -12.80 19.76
C ILE A 86 16.11 -13.66 19.16
N GLN A 87 17.32 -13.60 19.72
CA GLN A 87 18.42 -14.48 19.34
C GLN A 87 18.15 -15.85 19.93
N MET A 88 17.77 -16.82 19.10
CA MET A 88 17.55 -18.21 19.50
C MET A 88 18.51 -19.11 18.72
N GLU A 89 19.10 -20.06 19.44
CA GLU A 89 19.94 -21.10 18.88
C GLU A 89 19.09 -22.37 18.84
N VAL A 90 18.87 -22.87 17.62
CA VAL A 90 18.12 -24.10 17.36
C VAL A 90 19.00 -24.95 16.47
N ASP A 91 19.00 -26.25 16.72
CA ASP A 91 19.73 -27.19 15.88
C ASP A 91 19.21 -27.11 14.43
N LYS A 92 20.13 -27.21 13.48
CA LYS A 92 19.77 -27.14 12.06
C LYS A 92 19.06 -28.43 11.66
N PHE A 93 17.94 -28.29 10.97
CA PHE A 93 17.29 -29.43 10.33
C PHE A 93 18.01 -29.74 9.01
N ASP A 94 18.69 -30.88 8.95
CA ASP A 94 19.47 -31.31 7.79
C ASP A 94 18.66 -32.19 6.82
N GLY A 95 17.48 -32.67 7.23
CA GLY A 95 16.60 -33.52 6.42
C GLY A 95 17.14 -34.94 6.21
N LYS A 96 17.98 -35.43 7.12
CA LYS A 96 18.47 -36.82 7.11
C LYS A 96 17.35 -37.80 7.46
N GLU A 97 17.53 -39.07 7.13
CA GLU A 97 16.52 -40.13 7.34
C GLU A 97 16.08 -40.26 8.81
N ASP A 98 16.95 -39.89 9.76
CA ASP A 98 16.67 -39.89 11.20
C ASP A 98 16.21 -38.53 11.75
N ASP A 99 16.14 -37.49 10.92
CA ASP A 99 15.76 -36.15 11.35
C ASP A 99 14.24 -36.04 11.48
N ASN A 100 13.77 -35.79 12.71
CA ASN A 100 12.36 -35.59 12.97
C ASN A 100 11.99 -34.12 12.89
N LEU A 101 11.34 -33.72 11.80
CA LEU A 101 10.87 -32.36 11.58
C LEU A 101 9.93 -31.86 12.69
N MET A 102 9.14 -32.75 13.30
CA MET A 102 8.25 -32.39 14.41
C MET A 102 9.02 -32.00 15.68
N LEU A 103 10.15 -32.66 15.95
CA LEU A 103 11.02 -32.28 17.07
C LEU A 103 11.65 -30.91 16.83
N CYS A 104 12.01 -30.59 15.58
CA CYS A 104 12.52 -29.26 15.22
C CYS A 104 11.48 -28.16 15.50
N PHE A 105 10.22 -28.36 15.13
CA PHE A 105 9.16 -27.38 15.41
C PHE A 105 8.92 -27.21 16.92
N GLN A 106 8.87 -28.31 17.68
CA GLN A 106 8.69 -28.25 19.13
C GLN A 106 9.82 -27.51 19.85
N GLN A 107 11.07 -27.63 19.37
CA GLN A 107 12.21 -26.90 19.90
C GLN A 107 12.10 -25.39 19.65
N VAL A 108 11.70 -24.98 18.44
CA VAL A 108 11.46 -23.57 18.10
C VAL A 108 10.33 -22.99 18.95
N GLU A 109 9.22 -23.71 19.08
CA GLU A 109 8.09 -23.30 19.93
C GLU A 109 8.53 -23.13 21.39
N SER A 110 9.20 -24.13 21.97
CA SER A 110 9.71 -24.07 23.34
C SER A 110 10.71 -22.92 23.56
N ALA A 111 11.57 -22.65 22.59
CA ALA A 111 12.51 -21.53 22.63
C ALA A 111 11.80 -20.16 22.56
N MET A 112 10.67 -20.06 21.83
CA MET A 112 9.84 -18.86 21.78
C MET A 112 9.06 -18.63 23.08
N PHE A 113 8.49 -19.69 23.67
CA PHE A 113 7.65 -19.60 24.87
C PHE A 113 8.45 -19.45 26.17
N SER A 114 9.68 -19.95 26.24
CA SER A 114 10.55 -19.84 27.42
C SER A 114 11.02 -18.41 27.75
N ARG A 115 10.87 -17.44 26.83
CA ARG A 115 11.28 -16.04 27.04
C ARG A 115 10.18 -15.09 27.53
N HIS A 116 9.04 -15.62 27.96
CA HIS A 116 7.93 -14.83 28.53
C HIS A 116 8.00 -14.60 30.06
N CYS A 117 9.14 -14.81 30.70
CA CYS A 117 9.35 -14.38 32.08
C CYS A 117 10.69 -13.66 32.24
N CYS A 118 10.62 -12.33 32.22
CA CYS A 118 11.30 -11.37 33.11
C CYS A 118 11.07 -9.96 32.56
#